data_AF-A0A9W7XST9-F1
#
_entry.id   AF-A0A9W7XST9-F1
#
_cell.length_a   1.000
_cell.length_b   1.000
_cell.length_c   1.000
_cell.angle_alpha   90.00
_cell.angle_beta   90.00
_cell.angle_gamma   90.00
#
_symmetry.space_group_name_H-M   'P 1'
#
loop_
_entity.id
_entity.type
_entity.pdbx_description
1 polymer ?
#
loop_
_entity_poly.entity_id
_entity_poly.type
_entity_poly.pdbx_seq_one_letter_code
_entity_poly.pdbx_strand_id
1 'polypeptide(L)'
;MVCSICHSSVFEPAQPIHEHKSAQTATQPSSSRTASFRPAALTCGHVFHSECITIWLASSASATCPSCNSRSAHAPLLLYLELDDEDVPHAVPSQGHRHHSQQSNIDDLIRQTEGLTLDATDSATKNAHISVAHELSLLAATLESQKNEIDELTAKAKLHKKKKGHLYAALAQKKAQITELSRELAAHRTQQNRNPGTSRGHNQR
;
A
#
# COMPACT_ATOMS: atom_id res chain seq x y z
N MET A 1 -5.36 -9.17 13.55
CA MET A 1 -6.83 -9.07 13.71
C MET A 1 -7.42 -10.43 13.34
N VAL A 2 -8.40 -10.93 14.10
CA VAL A 2 -8.99 -12.26 13.88
C VAL A 2 -10.45 -12.10 13.48
N CYS A 3 -10.89 -12.85 12.48
CA CYS A 3 -12.27 -12.89 12.05
C CYS A 3 -13.09 -13.63 13.12
N SER A 4 -14.06 -12.98 13.77
CA SER A 4 -14.87 -13.65 14.81
C SER A 4 -15.87 -14.67 14.27
N ILE A 5 -16.03 -14.78 12.95
CA ILE A 5 -16.91 -15.76 12.30
C ILE A 5 -16.18 -17.11 12.13
N CYS A 6 -14.95 -17.10 11.60
CA CYS A 6 -14.18 -18.31 11.33
C CYS A 6 -12.95 -18.50 12.23
N HIS A 7 -12.71 -17.56 13.15
CA HIS A 7 -11.58 -17.53 14.10
C HIS A 7 -10.18 -17.55 13.46
N SER A 8 -10.08 -17.29 12.16
CA SER A 8 -8.80 -17.21 11.43
C SER A 8 -8.33 -15.76 11.29
N SER A 9 -7.04 -15.56 11.02
CA SER A 9 -6.50 -14.22 10.72
C SER A 9 -7.26 -13.62 9.54
N VAL A 10 -7.70 -12.35 9.66
CA VAL A 10 -8.28 -11.59 8.54
C VAL A 10 -7.21 -11.17 7.52
N PHE A 11 -6.02 -11.78 7.55
CA PHE A 11 -4.96 -11.66 6.54
C PHE A 11 -4.58 -13.01 5.90
N GLU A 12 -5.17 -14.11 6.39
CA GLU A 12 -4.93 -15.46 5.91
C GLU A 12 -6.21 -16.08 5.37
N PRO A 13 -6.16 -16.89 4.31
CA PRO A 13 -7.34 -17.48 3.68
C PRO A 13 -8.24 -18.13 4.72
N ALA A 14 -9.53 -17.81 4.65
CA ALA A 14 -10.53 -18.41 5.52
C ALA A 14 -10.47 -19.93 5.35
N GLN A 15 -10.20 -20.63 6.45
CA GLN A 15 -10.34 -22.08 6.44
C GLN A 15 -11.82 -22.41 6.19
N PRO A 16 -12.13 -23.42 5.36
CA PRO A 16 -13.50 -23.83 5.13
C PRO A 16 -14.16 -24.16 6.47
N ILE A 17 -15.24 -23.45 6.77
CA ILE A 17 -16.05 -23.62 7.99
C ILE A 17 -16.74 -24.97 7.93
N HIS A 18 -16.06 -26.01 8.43
CA HIS A 18 -16.54 -27.36 8.77
C HIS A 18 -17.81 -27.86 8.04
N GLU A 19 -17.67 -28.40 6.83
CA GLU A 19 -18.52 -29.50 6.39
C GLU A 19 -17.96 -30.82 6.97
N HIS A 20 -18.46 -31.22 8.13
CA HIS A 20 -18.31 -32.60 8.57
C HIS A 20 -19.22 -33.50 7.73
N LYS A 21 -18.70 -34.05 6.63
CA LYS A 21 -19.05 -35.40 6.13
C LYS A 21 -18.09 -35.90 5.04
N SER A 22 -17.33 -36.91 5.44
CA SER A 22 -16.90 -38.09 4.66
C SER A 22 -15.92 -37.96 3.48
N ALA A 23 -14.73 -38.51 3.74
CA ALA A 23 -13.89 -39.32 2.84
C ALA A 23 -13.43 -38.71 1.50
N GLN A 24 -12.18 -38.24 1.53
CA GLN A 24 -11.11 -38.40 0.53
C GLN A 24 -11.52 -38.84 -0.90
N THR A 25 -11.32 -37.93 -1.84
CA THR A 25 -10.62 -38.28 -3.09
C THR A 25 -9.74 -37.10 -3.50
N ALA A 26 -8.43 -37.36 -3.52
CA ALA A 26 -7.42 -36.42 -3.95
C ALA A 26 -7.57 -36.18 -5.45
N THR A 27 -8.09 -35.02 -5.80
CA THR A 27 -7.90 -34.42 -7.12
C THR A 27 -7.52 -32.98 -6.88
N GLN A 28 -6.23 -32.66 -7.00
CA GLN A 28 -5.77 -31.28 -6.93
C GLN A 28 -6.34 -30.51 -8.12
N PRO A 29 -7.07 -29.40 -7.92
CA PRO A 29 -7.28 -28.45 -8.99
C PRO A 29 -6.01 -27.61 -9.13
N SER A 30 -5.16 -28.02 -10.06
CA SER A 30 -4.11 -27.20 -10.64
C SER A 30 -4.71 -25.91 -11.22
N SER A 31 -4.07 -24.78 -10.92
CA SER A 31 -4.19 -23.46 -11.55
C SER A 31 -5.52 -22.69 -11.40
N SER A 32 -5.42 -21.46 -10.86
CA SER A 32 -6.44 -20.37 -10.80
C SER A 32 -7.38 -20.27 -9.59
N ARG A 33 -6.85 -20.33 -8.36
CA ARG A 33 -7.59 -19.82 -7.18
C ARG A 33 -6.71 -18.92 -6.29
N THR A 34 -6.24 -17.80 -6.83
CA THR A 34 -6.03 -16.58 -6.03
C THR A 34 -7.40 -15.97 -5.71
N ALA A 35 -8.26 -16.76 -5.06
CA ALA A 35 -9.51 -16.26 -4.50
C ALA A 35 -9.11 -15.21 -3.47
N SER A 36 -9.44 -13.98 -3.83
CA SER A 36 -8.82 -12.77 -3.35
C SER A 36 -9.06 -12.66 -1.85
N PHE A 37 -7.96 -12.70 -1.11
CA PHE A 37 -7.96 -12.49 0.32
C PHE A 37 -8.39 -11.03 0.61
N ARG A 38 -9.70 -10.76 0.66
CA ARG A 38 -10.24 -9.41 0.78
C ARG A 38 -10.87 -9.23 2.16
N PRO A 39 -10.20 -8.52 3.09
CA PRO A 39 -10.86 -8.09 4.31
C PRO A 39 -11.99 -7.11 3.96
N ALA A 40 -13.06 -7.14 4.74
CA ALA A 40 -14.20 -6.26 4.59
C ALA A 40 -14.59 -5.69 5.95
N ALA A 41 -14.95 -4.40 5.98
CA ALA A 41 -15.40 -3.72 7.17
C ALA A 41 -16.89 -3.41 7.11
N LEU A 42 -17.56 -3.47 8.27
CA LEU A 42 -18.89 -2.89 8.43
C LEU A 42 -18.79 -1.42 8.87
N THR A 43 -19.91 -0.70 8.85
CA THR A 43 -20.01 0.71 9.31
C THR A 43 -19.58 0.92 10.77
N CYS A 44 -19.64 -0.13 11.58
CA CYS A 44 -19.13 -0.11 12.96
C CYS A 44 -17.61 -0.26 13.07
N GLY A 45 -16.88 -0.41 11.95
CA GLY A 45 -15.43 -0.54 11.90
C GLY A 45 -14.87 -1.95 12.14
N HIS A 46 -15.72 -2.93 12.48
CA HIS A 46 -15.27 -4.32 12.64
C HIS A 46 -14.96 -4.96 11.29
N VAL A 47 -13.84 -5.68 11.22
CA VAL A 47 -13.26 -6.26 10.00
C VAL A 47 -13.37 -7.79 10.02
N PHE A 48 -13.76 -8.36 8.89
CA PHE A 48 -13.98 -9.78 8.66
C PHE A 48 -13.42 -10.19 7.30
N HIS A 49 -13.39 -11.48 7.00
CA HIS A 49 -13.29 -11.93 5.61
C HIS A 49 -14.55 -11.52 4.84
N SER A 50 -14.39 -11.01 3.62
CA SER A 50 -15.51 -10.60 2.76
C SER A 50 -16.55 -11.70 2.61
N GLU A 51 -16.12 -12.94 2.39
CA GLU A 51 -17.00 -14.10 2.25
C GLU A 51 -17.72 -14.44 3.56
N CYS A 52 -16.99 -14.50 4.68
CA CYS A 52 -17.59 -14.79 5.99
C CYS A 52 -18.70 -13.79 6.34
N ILE A 53 -18.44 -12.49 6.16
CA ILE A 53 -19.45 -11.48 6.51
C ILE A 53 -20.60 -11.44 5.50
N THR A 54 -20.35 -11.72 4.22
CA THR A 54 -21.40 -11.80 3.20
C THR A 54 -22.37 -12.95 3.50
N ILE A 55 -21.84 -14.14 3.82
CA ILE A 55 -22.66 -15.31 4.20
C ILE A 55 -23.43 -15.03 5.48
N TRP A 56 -22.78 -14.43 6.47
CA TRP A 56 -23.43 -14.06 7.73
C TRP A 56 -24.62 -13.15 7.49
N LEU A 57 -24.42 -12.02 6.79
CA LEU A 57 -25.48 -11.06 6.50
C LEU A 57 -26.61 -11.62 5.65
N ALA A 58 -26.29 -12.55 4.73
CA ALA A 58 -27.30 -13.24 3.92
C ALA A 58 -28.12 -14.27 4.73
N SER A 59 -27.51 -14.92 5.72
CA SER A 59 -28.14 -15.99 6.50
C SER A 59 -28.84 -15.48 7.77
N SER A 60 -28.39 -14.36 8.32
CA SER A 60 -28.97 -13.77 9.53
C SER A 60 -30.23 -12.98 9.21
N ALA A 61 -31.33 -13.28 9.92
CA ALA A 61 -32.58 -12.50 9.84
C ALA A 61 -32.41 -11.04 10.29
N SER A 62 -31.31 -10.72 10.98
CA SER A 62 -30.92 -9.38 11.40
C SER A 62 -29.56 -9.02 10.78
N ALA A 63 -29.53 -8.04 9.87
CA ALA A 63 -28.30 -7.47 9.32
C ALA A 63 -27.50 -6.73 10.41
N THR A 64 -26.85 -7.49 11.29
CA THR A 64 -26.13 -6.99 12.48
C THR A 64 -24.71 -7.52 12.50
N CYS A 65 -23.79 -6.68 12.97
CA CYS A 65 -22.39 -7.04 13.15
C CYS A 65 -22.23 -8.19 14.16
N PRO A 66 -21.54 -9.30 13.82
CA PRO A 66 -21.30 -10.41 14.75
C PRO A 66 -20.54 -10.01 16.02
N SER A 67 -19.72 -8.95 15.95
CA SER A 67 -18.85 -8.55 17.07
C SER A 67 -19.51 -7.59 18.05
N CYS A 68 -20.44 -6.75 17.59
CA CYS A 68 -21.02 -5.69 18.43
C CYS A 68 -22.55 -5.54 18.31
N ASN A 69 -23.20 -6.36 17.49
CA ASN A 69 -24.64 -6.34 17.21
C ASN A 69 -25.20 -5.03 16.64
N SER A 70 -24.34 -4.06 16.28
CA SER A 70 -24.78 -2.84 15.58
C SER A 70 -25.40 -3.21 14.23
N ARG A 71 -26.53 -2.57 13.89
CA ARG A 71 -27.18 -2.75 12.59
C ARG A 71 -26.26 -2.27 11.47
N SER A 72 -26.09 -3.12 10.46
CA SER A 72 -25.43 -2.82 9.20
C SER A 72 -26.52 -2.47 8.19
N ALA A 73 -26.66 -1.18 7.90
CA ALA A 73 -27.61 -0.69 6.90
C ALA A 73 -27.05 -0.74 5.46
N HIS A 74 -25.75 -1.03 5.32
CA HIS A 74 -25.02 -0.94 4.07
C HIS A 74 -24.21 -2.21 3.82
N ALA A 75 -23.93 -2.49 2.55
CA ALA A 75 -23.06 -3.57 2.16
C ALA A 75 -21.67 -3.43 2.81
N PRO A 76 -20.96 -4.55 3.08
CA PRO A 76 -19.60 -4.51 3.60
C PRO A 76 -18.67 -3.72 2.68
N LEU A 77 -17.82 -2.87 3.26
CA LEU A 77 -16.80 -2.12 2.55
C LEU A 77 -15.58 -3.01 2.34
N LEU A 78 -15.28 -3.36 1.08
CA LEU A 78 -14.07 -4.12 0.76
C LEU A 78 -12.83 -3.25 0.99
N LEU A 79 -11.91 -3.75 1.81
CA LEU A 79 -10.65 -3.09 2.10
C LEU A 79 -9.59 -3.60 1.11
N TYR A 80 -9.06 -2.68 0.32
CA TYR A 80 -7.89 -2.93 -0.52
C TYR A 80 -6.67 -2.46 0.27
N LEU A 81 -5.93 -3.43 0.78
CA LEU A 81 -4.64 -3.18 1.41
C LEU A 81 -3.59 -3.58 0.39
N GLU A 82 -2.93 -2.59 -0.17
CA GLU A 82 -1.62 -2.78 -0.79
C GLU A 82 -0.68 -3.10 0.37
N LEU A 83 -0.45 -4.39 0.60
CA LEU A 83 0.67 -4.78 1.43
C LEU A 83 1.89 -4.40 0.61
N ASP A 84 2.56 -3.32 1.01
CA ASP A 84 3.87 -2.99 0.51
C ASP A 84 4.77 -4.19 0.82
N ASP A 85 4.85 -5.13 -0.12
CA ASP A 85 5.93 -6.11 -0.21
C ASP A 85 7.18 -5.29 -0.52
N GLU A 86 7.74 -4.66 0.52
CA GLU A 86 8.97 -3.90 0.43
C GLU A 86 10.04 -4.78 -0.25
N ASP A 87 10.55 -4.27 -1.38
CA ASP A 87 11.76 -4.70 -2.08
C ASP A 87 11.76 -6.03 -2.87
N VAL A 88 10.67 -6.40 -3.55
CA VAL A 88 10.86 -7.15 -4.82
C VAL A 88 10.95 -6.13 -5.94
N PRO A 89 12.13 -5.90 -6.56
CA PRO A 89 12.22 -5.17 -7.82
C PRO A 89 11.53 -6.02 -8.89
N HIS A 90 10.20 -5.94 -8.93
CA HIS A 90 9.43 -6.32 -10.09
C HIS A 90 9.89 -5.39 -11.19
N ALA A 91 10.80 -5.90 -12.02
CA ALA A 91 11.08 -5.35 -13.33
C ALA A 91 9.73 -5.28 -14.04
N VAL A 92 9.10 -4.11 -13.97
CA VAL A 92 7.90 -3.79 -14.74
C VAL A 92 8.32 -4.05 -16.18
N PRO A 93 7.75 -5.06 -16.88
CA PRO A 93 8.02 -5.20 -18.29
C PRO A 93 7.50 -3.91 -18.89
N SER A 94 8.43 -3.10 -19.38
CA SER A 94 8.14 -1.85 -20.04
C SER A 94 7.25 -2.20 -21.24
N GLN A 95 5.93 -2.12 -21.08
CA GLN A 95 4.95 -2.26 -22.15
C GLN A 95 4.98 -0.97 -22.97
N GLY A 96 6.13 -0.69 -23.58
CA GLY A 96 6.38 0.44 -24.47
C GLY A 96 5.74 0.32 -25.84
N HIS A 97 4.71 -0.53 -26.00
CA HIS A 97 4.11 -0.81 -27.31
C HIS A 97 2.62 -0.49 -27.41
N ARG A 98 1.95 -0.05 -26.34
CA ARG A 98 0.53 0.37 -26.41
C ARG A 98 0.30 1.88 -26.53
N HIS A 99 1.32 2.70 -26.23
CA HIS A 99 1.15 4.16 -26.27
C HIS A 99 1.10 4.74 -27.68
N HIS A 100 1.73 4.11 -28.69
CA HIS A 100 1.81 4.72 -30.02
C HIS A 100 0.46 4.71 -30.77
N SER A 101 -0.34 3.64 -30.61
CA SER A 101 -1.66 3.54 -31.27
C SER A 101 -2.74 4.40 -30.60
N GLN A 102 -2.60 4.74 -29.31
CA GLN A 102 -3.52 5.68 -28.67
C GLN A 102 -3.17 7.14 -29.00
N GLN A 103 -1.88 7.44 -29.20
CA GLN A 103 -1.44 8.79 -29.56
C GLN A 103 -1.89 9.20 -30.97
N SER A 104 -1.82 8.30 -31.95
CA SER A 104 -2.30 8.58 -33.31
C SER A 104 -3.81 8.88 -33.36
N ASN A 105 -4.60 8.18 -32.54
CA ASN A 105 -6.05 8.43 -32.45
C ASN A 105 -6.37 9.81 -31.86
N ILE A 106 -5.54 10.32 -30.95
CA ILE A 106 -5.71 11.66 -30.37
C ILE A 106 -5.35 12.72 -31.42
N ASP A 107 -4.24 12.54 -32.13
CA ASP A 107 -3.79 13.50 -33.17
C ASP A 107 -4.79 13.58 -34.35
N ASP A 108 -5.38 12.44 -34.73
CA ASP A 108 -6.44 12.40 -35.75
C ASP A 108 -7.73 13.07 -35.27
N LEU A 109 -8.10 12.93 -33.99
CA LEU A 109 -9.27 13.60 -33.42
C LEU A 109 -9.08 15.12 -33.39
N ILE A 110 -7.89 15.60 -33.00
CA ILE A 110 -7.54 17.04 -32.99
C ILE A 110 -7.74 17.63 -34.40
N ARG A 111 -7.20 16.97 -35.43
CA ARG A 111 -7.35 17.40 -36.84
C ARG A 111 -8.81 17.41 -37.31
N GLN A 112 -9.62 16.45 -36.87
CA GLN A 112 -11.06 16.43 -37.19
C GLN A 112 -11.81 17.61 -36.57
N THR A 113 -11.48 17.97 -35.32
CA THR A 113 -12.08 19.17 -34.67
C THR A 113 -11.67 20.47 -35.34
N GLU A 114 -10.42 20.61 -35.79
CA GLU A 114 -9.97 21.82 -36.47
C GLU A 114 -10.69 22.04 -37.82
N GLY A 115 -10.95 20.96 -38.56
CA GLY A 115 -11.63 21.02 -39.87
C GLY A 115 -13.11 21.41 -39.82
N LEU A 116 -13.80 21.23 -38.69
CA LEU A 116 -15.23 21.53 -38.53
C LEU A 116 -15.53 22.99 -38.14
N THR A 117 -14.51 23.81 -37.90
CA THR A 117 -14.69 25.19 -37.39
C THR A 117 -14.88 26.28 -38.45
N LEU A 118 -14.91 25.92 -39.75
CA LEU A 118 -14.81 26.91 -40.83
C LEU A 118 -16.13 27.58 -41.30
N ASP A 119 -17.32 27.11 -40.90
CA ASP A 119 -18.59 27.64 -41.46
C ASP A 119 -19.56 28.30 -40.44
N ALA A 120 -19.13 28.60 -39.22
CA ALA A 120 -19.95 29.33 -38.25
C ALA A 120 -19.81 30.86 -38.41
N THR A 121 -20.50 31.44 -39.39
CA THR A 121 -20.49 32.89 -39.69
C THR A 121 -21.42 33.73 -38.80
N ASP A 122 -21.95 33.18 -37.71
CA ASP A 122 -22.83 33.92 -36.81
C ASP A 122 -22.03 34.65 -35.71
N SER A 123 -22.26 35.95 -35.54
CA SER A 123 -21.46 36.78 -34.60
C SER A 123 -21.58 36.30 -33.14
N ALA A 124 -22.67 35.63 -32.80
CA ALA A 124 -22.91 35.03 -31.49
C ALA A 124 -21.96 33.86 -31.18
N THR A 125 -21.58 33.04 -32.17
CA THR A 125 -20.67 31.90 -31.93
C THR A 125 -19.23 32.37 -31.70
N LYS A 126 -18.80 33.45 -32.38
CA LYS A 126 -17.46 34.03 -32.19
C LYS A 126 -17.21 34.50 -30.75
N ASN A 127 -18.19 35.14 -30.11
CA ASN A 127 -18.07 35.57 -28.72
C ASN A 127 -18.00 34.37 -27.76
N ALA A 128 -18.77 33.30 -28.02
CA ALA A 128 -18.68 32.07 -27.25
C ALA A 128 -17.29 31.41 -27.40
N HIS A 129 -16.72 31.38 -28.60
CA HIS A 129 -15.38 30.84 -28.84
C HIS A 129 -14.29 31.62 -28.10
N ILE A 130 -14.38 32.96 -28.02
CA ILE A 130 -13.43 33.77 -27.25
C ILE A 130 -13.51 33.44 -25.76
N SER A 131 -14.72 33.28 -25.22
CA SER A 131 -14.92 32.91 -23.81
C SER A 131 -14.31 31.53 -23.49
N VAL A 132 -14.59 30.53 -24.33
CA VAL A 132 -14.04 29.17 -24.16
C VAL A 132 -12.52 29.16 -24.32
N ALA A 133 -11.97 29.90 -25.29
CA ALA A 133 -10.52 30.00 -25.47
C ALA A 133 -9.82 30.64 -24.25
N HIS A 134 -10.45 31.64 -23.63
CA HIS A 134 -9.95 32.25 -22.41
C HIS A 134 -9.97 31.27 -21.23
N GLU A 135 -11.07 30.52 -21.04
CA GLU A 135 -11.16 29.48 -20.00
C GLU A 135 -10.11 28.39 -20.19
N LEU A 136 -9.89 27.93 -21.42
CA LEU A 136 -8.84 26.95 -21.73
C LEU A 136 -7.43 27.48 -21.42
N SER A 137 -7.18 28.77 -21.68
CA SER A 137 -5.90 29.42 -21.33
C SER A 137 -5.68 29.44 -19.82
N LEU A 138 -6.71 29.76 -19.04
CA LEU A 138 -6.64 29.74 -17.57
C LEU A 138 -6.41 28.32 -17.01
N LEU A 139 -7.09 27.32 -17.58
CA LEU A 139 -6.89 25.93 -17.21
C LEU A 139 -5.48 25.44 -17.54
N ALA A 140 -4.95 25.80 -18.71
CA ALA A 140 -3.58 25.46 -19.10
C ALA A 140 -2.54 26.07 -18.14
N ALA A 141 -2.72 27.33 -17.75
CA ALA A 141 -1.84 27.97 -16.76
C ALA A 141 -1.91 27.28 -15.38
N THR A 142 -3.12 26.86 -14.98
CA THR A 142 -3.32 26.12 -13.72
C THR A 142 -2.65 24.75 -13.75
N LEU A 143 -2.77 24.02 -14.86
CA LEU A 143 -2.13 22.72 -15.05
C LEU A 143 -0.60 22.83 -15.01
N GLU A 144 -0.01 23.84 -15.65
CA GLU A 144 1.43 24.05 -15.59
C GLU A 144 1.90 24.41 -14.18
N SER A 145 1.11 25.20 -13.43
CA SER A 145 1.39 25.48 -12.02
C SER A 145 1.37 24.21 -11.17
N GLN A 146 0.36 23.35 -11.33
CA GLN A 146 0.25 22.08 -10.60
C GLN A 146 1.39 21.13 -10.94
N LYS A 147 1.80 21.07 -12.21
CA LYS A 147 2.94 20.28 -12.66
C LYS A 147 4.23 20.72 -11.97
N ASN A 148 4.49 22.03 -11.89
CA ASN A 148 5.65 22.56 -11.18
C ASN A 148 5.63 22.20 -9.68
N GLU A 149 4.46 22.23 -9.05
CA GLU A 149 4.30 21.81 -7.64
C GLU A 149 4.60 20.31 -7.45
N ILE A 150 4.12 19.46 -8.35
CA ILE A 150 4.42 18.01 -8.34
C ILE A 150 5.92 17.75 -8.51
N ASP A 151 6.58 18.47 -9.42
CA ASP A 151 8.02 18.35 -9.63
C ASP A 151 8.83 18.78 -8.39
N GLU A 152 8.41 19.86 -7.72
CA GLU A 152 9.03 20.31 -6.46
C GLU A 152 8.85 19.28 -5.34
N LEU A 153 7.64 18.74 -5.16
CA LEU A 153 7.35 17.70 -4.17
C LEU A 153 8.16 16.43 -4.45
N THR A 154 8.30 16.06 -5.72
CA THR A 154 9.10 14.91 -6.15
C THR A 154 10.59 15.12 -5.82
N ALA A 155 11.12 16.32 -6.03
CA ALA A 155 12.49 16.67 -5.65
C ALA A 155 12.70 16.61 -4.13
N LYS A 156 11.74 17.13 -3.34
CA LYS A 156 11.75 17.04 -1.87
C LYS A 156 11.74 15.59 -1.40
N ALA A 157 10.88 14.74 -1.96
CA ALA A 157 10.81 13.32 -1.62
C ALA A 157 12.15 12.59 -1.87
N LYS A 158 12.81 12.86 -3.01
CA LYS A 158 14.15 12.32 -3.32
C LYS A 158 15.19 12.75 -2.29
N LEU A 159 15.17 14.02 -1.87
CA LEU A 159 16.09 14.52 -0.83
C LEU A 159 15.83 13.84 0.53
N HIS A 160 14.56 13.68 0.92
CA HIS A 160 14.20 12.97 2.14
C HIS A 160 14.64 11.50 2.11
N LYS A 161 14.45 10.80 0.98
CA LYS A 161 14.94 9.42 0.79
C LYS A 161 16.46 9.33 0.99
N LYS A 162 17.22 10.26 0.41
CA LYS A 162 18.68 10.35 0.59
C LYS A 162 19.07 10.59 2.05
N LYS A 163 18.42 11.57 2.72
CA LYS A 163 18.64 11.85 4.15
C LYS A 163 18.34 10.64 5.03
N LYS A 164 17.23 9.94 4.78
CA LYS A 164 16.85 8.70 5.48
C LYS A 164 17.94 7.63 5.32
N GLY A 165 18.47 7.45 4.11
CA GLY A 165 19.59 6.55 3.84
C GLY A 165 20.85 6.89 4.67
N HIS A 166 21.24 8.16 4.74
CA HIS A 166 22.36 8.60 5.57
C HIS A 166 22.13 8.33 7.06
N LEU A 167 20.91 8.58 7.57
CA LEU A 167 20.57 8.30 8.97
C LEU A 167 20.64 6.81 9.29
N TYR A 168 20.14 5.94 8.40
CA TYR A 168 20.26 4.49 8.60
C TYR A 168 21.71 4.00 8.55
N ALA A 169 22.54 4.53 7.64
CA ALA A 169 23.96 4.22 7.60
C ALA A 169 24.68 4.62 8.90
N ALA A 170 24.39 5.83 9.41
CA ALA A 170 24.93 6.30 10.68
C ALA A 170 24.46 5.44 11.87
N LEU A 171 23.19 5.04 11.88
CA LEU A 171 22.64 4.13 12.89
C LEU A 171 23.33 2.77 12.86
N ALA A 172 23.57 2.21 11.66
CA ALA A 172 24.29 0.95 11.49
C ALA A 172 25.73 1.03 12.02
N GLN A 173 26.44 2.13 11.73
CA GLN A 173 27.78 2.37 12.27
C GLN A 173 27.78 2.44 13.80
N LYS A 174 26.81 3.13 14.40
CA LYS A 174 26.70 3.22 15.86
C LYS A 174 26.38 1.87 16.50
N LYS A 175 25.53 1.06 15.88
CA LYS A 175 25.28 -0.33 16.32
C LYS A 175 26.56 -1.17 16.27
N ALA A 176 27.35 -1.08 15.20
CA ALA A 176 28.63 -1.79 15.10
C ALA A 176 29.61 -1.36 16.21
N GLN A 177 29.70 -0.06 16.50
CA GLN A 177 30.53 0.48 17.58
C GLN A 177 30.09 -0.05 18.97
N ILE A 178 28.79 -0.13 19.23
CA ILE A 178 28.26 -0.69 20.49
C ILE A 178 28.62 -2.17 20.62
N THR A 179 28.49 -2.94 19.54
CA THR A 179 28.85 -4.37 19.54
C THR A 179 30.34 -4.57 19.85
N GLU A 180 31.19 -3.74 19.25
CA GLU A 180 32.63 -3.80 19.48
C GLU A 180 33.02 -3.45 20.92
N LEU A 181 32.48 -2.35 21.47
CA LEU A 181 32.68 -1.98 22.88
C LEU A 181 32.15 -3.07 23.83
N SER A 182 31.04 -3.71 23.48
CA SER A 182 30.49 -4.82 24.28
C SER A 182 31.44 -6.02 24.29
N ARG A 183 32.10 -6.30 23.16
CA ARG A 183 33.11 -7.36 23.02
C ARG A 183 34.35 -7.05 23.87
N GLU A 184 34.84 -5.82 23.82
CA GLU A 184 35.98 -5.37 24.64
C GLU A 184 35.67 -5.45 26.14
N LEU A 185 34.49 -5.00 26.57
CA LEU A 185 34.05 -5.10 27.96
C LEU A 185 33.95 -6.56 28.44
N ALA A 186 33.45 -7.45 27.59
CA ALA A 186 33.41 -8.88 27.89
C ALA A 186 34.83 -9.46 28.05
N ALA A 187 35.75 -9.10 27.15
CA ALA A 187 37.15 -9.53 27.23
C ALA A 187 37.82 -9.05 28.54
N HIS A 188 37.64 -7.78 28.90
CA HIS A 188 38.19 -7.23 30.14
C HIS A 188 37.65 -7.94 31.39
N ARG A 189 36.33 -8.23 31.44
CA ARG A 189 35.73 -9.01 32.53
C ARG A 189 36.34 -10.41 32.65
N THR A 190 36.60 -11.09 31.53
CA THR A 190 37.24 -12.41 31.57
C THR A 190 38.69 -12.35 32.06
N GLN A 191 39.44 -11.29 31.75
CA GLN A 191 40.79 -11.08 32.26
C GLN A 191 40.80 -10.82 33.77
N GLN A 192 39.88 -10.00 34.27
CA GLN A 192 39.73 -9.75 35.71
C GLN A 192 39.42 -11.04 36.48
N ASN A 193 38.53 -11.88 35.96
CA ASN A 193 38.18 -13.16 36.59
C ASN A 193 39.34 -14.18 36.61
N ARG A 194 40.27 -14.09 35.64
CA ARG A 194 41.45 -14.97 35.59
C ARG A 194 42.55 -14.59 36.59
N ASN A 195 42.53 -13.38 37.14
CA ASN A 195 43.55 -12.88 38.05
C ASN A 195 42.96 -12.56 39.45
N PRO A 196 42.37 -13.54 40.16
CA PRO A 196 41.74 -13.31 41.47
C PRO A 196 42.74 -13.01 42.60
N GLY A 197 44.05 -12.99 42.34
CA GLY A 197 45.09 -13.08 43.36
C GLY A 197 46.08 -11.92 43.35
N THR A 198 45.76 -10.83 44.05
CA THR A 198 46.77 -9.97 44.74
C THR A 198 46.20 -9.19 45.92
N SER A 199 44.87 -9.04 46.06
CA SER A 199 44.25 -8.50 47.29
C SER A 199 44.12 -9.57 48.39
N ARG A 200 45.24 -10.20 48.78
CA ARG A 200 45.33 -10.95 50.03
C ARG A 200 46.06 -10.05 51.03
N GLY A 201 45.30 -9.57 52.01
CA GLY A 201 45.63 -8.42 52.84
C GLY A 201 46.98 -8.46 53.56
N HIS A 202 47.60 -7.29 53.63
CA HIS A 202 48.48 -6.91 54.72
C HIS A 202 47.67 -5.99 55.63
N ASN A 203 46.94 -6.59 56.57
CA ASN A 203 46.45 -5.90 57.76
C ASN A 203 47.08 -6.62 58.95
N GLN A 204 48.37 -6.34 59.18
CA GLN A 204 49.02 -6.68 60.44
C GLN A 204 49.00 -5.41 61.30
N ARG A 205 48.21 -5.54 62.38
CA ARG A 205 48.32 -4.92 63.71
C ARG A 205 49.16 -3.66 63.88
#